data_AF-A0A392RI83-F1
#
_entry.id   AF-A0A392RI83-F1
#
_cell.length_a   1.000
_cell.length_b   1.000
_cell.length_c   1.000
_cell.angle_alpha   90.00
_cell.angle_beta   90.00
_cell.angle_gamma   90.00
#
_symmetry.space_group_name_H-M   'P 1'
#
loop_
_entity.id
_entity.type
_entity.pdbx_description
1 polymer ?
#
loop_
_entity_poly.entity_id
_entity_poly.type
_entity_poly.pdbx_seq_one_letter_code
_entity_poly.pdbx_strand_id
1 'polypeptide(L)' 'AKRLIGRRFSDASVQSDMKLWPFKIISGPAEKPLIGVNYKGEDKQFAAEEISSMVLMKMREIAEAYLGSAIKN' A
#
# COMPACT_ATOMS: atom_id res chain seq x y z
N ALA A 1 0.13 5.23 1.43
CA ALA A 1 0.45 3.99 2.17
C ALA A 1 0.81 4.26 3.63
N LYS A 2 1.95 4.91 3.97
CA LYS A 2 2.40 5.10 5.37
C LYS A 2 1.38 5.79 6.31
N ARG A 3 0.54 6.69 5.78
CA ARG A 3 -0.53 7.39 6.54
C ARG A 3 -1.77 6.54 6.84
N LEU A 4 -1.91 5.38 6.18
CA LEU A 4 -3.04 4.44 6.35
C LEU A 4 -2.72 3.26 7.27
N ILE A 5 -1.44 2.99 7.53
CA ILE A 5 -1.01 1.82 8.30
C ILE A 5 -1.41 2.04 9.77
N GLY A 6 -2.19 1.10 10.32
CA GLY A 6 -2.65 1.13 11.71
C GLY A 6 -3.87 2.04 11.98
N ARG A 7 -4.46 2.66 10.95
CA ARG A 7 -5.68 3.48 11.09
C ARG A 7 -6.91 2.74 10.57
N ARG A 8 -8.07 3.07 11.13
CA ARG A 8 -9.37 2.57 10.66
C ARG A 8 -9.86 3.39 9.46
N PHE A 9 -10.59 2.75 8.57
CA PHE A 9 -11.24 3.41 7.44
C PHE A 9 -12.15 4.56 7.87
N SER A 10 -12.81 4.41 9.02
CA SER A 10 -13.76 5.37 9.60
C SER A 10 -13.10 6.64 10.19
N ASP A 11 -11.77 6.71 10.23
CA ASP A 11 -11.05 7.86 10.76
C ASP A 11 -11.21 9.09 9.84
N ALA A 12 -11.54 10.25 10.40
CA ALA A 12 -11.72 11.49 9.64
C ALA A 12 -10.47 11.90 8.85
N SER A 13 -9.29 11.53 9.34
CA SER A 13 -8.02 11.75 8.64
C SER A 13 -7.95 10.93 7.35
N VAL A 14 -8.36 9.66 7.42
CA VAL A 14 -8.37 8.73 6.28
C VAL A 14 -9.42 9.17 5.25
N GLN A 15 -10.61 9.56 5.70
CA GLN A 15 -11.68 10.07 4.83
C GLN A 15 -11.29 11.37 4.10
N SER A 16 -10.51 12.24 4.75
CA SER A 16 -10.01 13.48 4.14
C SER A 16 -8.90 13.17 3.12
N ASP A 17 -7.96 12.30 3.47
CA ASP A 17 -6.87 11.88 2.59
C ASP A 17 -7.39 11.09 1.37
N MET A 18 -8.48 10.32 1.53
CA MET A 18 -9.14 9.58 0.44
C MET A 18 -9.60 10.49 -0.71
N LYS A 19 -10.03 11.72 -0.41
CA LYS A 19 -10.50 12.67 -1.44
C LYS A 19 -9.36 13.27 -2.26
N LEU A 20 -8.13 13.26 -1.71
CA LEU A 20 -6.94 13.81 -2.34
C LEU A 20 -6.24 12.80 -3.25
N TRP A 21 -6.55 11.51 -3.10
CA TRP A 21 -5.85 10.46 -3.82
C TRP A 21 -6.60 10.01 -5.08
N PRO A 22 -5.86 9.69 -6.17
CA PRO A 22 -6.45 9.28 -7.44
C PRO A 22 -6.93 7.81 -7.45
N PHE A 23 -6.84 7.10 -6.32
CA PHE A 23 -7.19 5.70 -6.19
C PHE A 23 -8.30 5.49 -5.15
N LYS A 24 -9.12 4.47 -5.36
CA LYS A 24 -10.25 4.17 -4.49
C LYS A 24 -9.77 3.44 -3.25
N ILE A 25 -10.25 3.86 -2.09
CA ILE A 25 -10.07 3.12 -0.84
C ILE A 25 -11.41 2.54 -0.46
N ILE A 26 -11.40 1.27 -0.09
CA ILE A 26 -12.56 0.47 0.30
C ILE A 26 -12.36 -0.02 1.74
N SER A 27 -13.46 -0.22 2.46
CA SER A 27 -13.44 -0.78 3.81
C SER A 27 -13.35 -2.31 3.73
N GLY A 28 -12.23 -2.87 4.19
CA GLY A 28 -12.05 -4.31 4.33
C GLY A 28 -12.63 -4.88 5.63
N PRO A 29 -12.51 -6.21 5.84
CA PRO A 29 -12.86 -6.82 7.11
C PRO A 29 -12.07 -6.18 8.26
N ALA A 30 -12.74 -5.92 9.38
CA ALA A 30 -12.24 -5.21 10.56
C ALA A 30 -11.91 -3.70 10.36
N GLU A 31 -12.68 -2.99 9.53
CA GLU A 31 -12.50 -1.55 9.26
C GLU A 31 -11.11 -1.18 8.72
N LYS A 32 -10.36 -2.15 8.18
CA LYS A 32 -9.04 -1.89 7.61
C LYS A 32 -9.19 -1.21 6.24
N PRO A 33 -8.50 -0.07 5.99
CA PRO A 33 -8.51 0.57 4.69
C PRO A 33 -7.76 -0.30 3.68
N LEU A 34 -8.50 -0.82 2.71
CA LEU A 34 -7.97 -1.55 1.55
C LEU A 34 -7.93 -0.60 0.36
N ILE A 35 -6.87 -0.66 -0.43
CA ILE A 35 -6.69 0.16 -1.62
C ILE A 35 -7.12 -0.67 -2.83
N GLY A 36 -8.18 -0.23 -3.50
CA GLY A 36 -8.68 -0.84 -4.71
C GLY A 36 -8.00 -0.24 -5.93
N VAL A 37 -7.31 -1.08 -6.70
CA VAL A 37 -6.70 -0.70 -7.97
C VAL A 37 -7.17 -1.65 -9.07
N ASN A 38 -7.47 -1.09 -10.25
CA ASN A 38 -7.69 -1.91 -11.42
C ASN A 38 -6.33 -2.30 -11.99
N TYR A 39 -5.98 -3.59 -11.90
CA TYR A 39 -4.74 -4.13 -12.42
C TYR A 39 -5.03 -5.16 -13.48
N LYS A 40 -4.58 -4.90 -14.72
CA LYS A 40 -4.81 -5.76 -15.89
C LYS A 40 -6.29 -6.08 -16.16
N GLY A 41 -7.19 -5.13 -15.87
CA GLY A 41 -8.63 -5.31 -16.08
C GLY A 41 -9.36 -5.97 -14.90
N GLU A 42 -8.64 -6.43 -13.87
CA GLU A 42 -9.23 -6.97 -12.65
C GLU A 42 -9.13 -5.97 -11.49
N ASP A 43 -10.23 -5.76 -10.78
CA ASP A 43 -10.23 -5.01 -9.52
C ASP A 43 -9.53 -5.82 -8.44
N LYS A 44 -8.30 -5.42 -8.10
CA LYS A 44 -7.53 -6.00 -7.01
C LYS A 44 -7.56 -5.08 -5.80
N GLN A 45 -7.67 -5.70 -4.65
CA GLN A 45 -7.70 -5.03 -3.36
C GLN A 45 -6.40 -5.36 -2.64
N PHE A 46 -5.66 -4.33 -2.25
CA PHE A 46 -4.39 -4.49 -1.54
C PHE A 46 -4.45 -3.79 -0.19
N ALA A 47 -3.92 -4.41 0.85
CA ALA A 47 -3.72 -3.72 2.11
C ALA A 47 -2.58 -2.69 1.99
N ALA A 48 -2.64 -1.63 2.80
CA ALA A 48 -1.55 -0.65 2.87
C ALA A 48 -0.20 -1.28 3.28
N GLU A 49 -0.25 -2.37 4.04
CA GLU A 49 0.89 -3.19 4.46
C GLU A 49 1.53 -3.91 3.28
N GLU A 50 0.73 -4.53 2.40
CA GLU A 50 1.20 -5.21 1.18
C GLU A 50 1.84 -4.25 0.19
N ILE A 51 1.26 -3.06 0.00
CA ILE A 51 1.88 -2.04 -0.87
C ILE A 51 3.23 -1.59 -0.29
N SER A 52 3.31 -1.45 1.04
CA SER A 52 4.57 -1.07 1.68
C SER A 52 5.62 -2.16 1.55
N SER A 53 5.25 -3.44 1.64
CA SER A 53 6.19 -4.56 1.43
C SER A 53 6.68 -4.64 -0.01
N MET A 54 5.83 -4.34 -1.00
CA MET A 54 6.25 -4.24 -2.41
C MET A 54 7.27 -3.12 -2.62
N VAL A 55 7.06 -1.95 -2.01
CA VAL A 55 8.02 -0.84 -2.07
C VAL A 55 9.35 -1.24 -1.41
N LEU A 56 9.31 -1.90 -0.25
CA LEU A 56 10.51 -2.37 0.43
C LEU A 56 11.26 -3.43 -0.38
N MET A 57 10.55 -4.38 -0.99
CA MET A 57 11.14 -5.34 -1.92
C MET A 57 11.82 -4.62 -3.08
N LYS A 58 11.16 -3.59 -3.66
CA LYS A 58 11.76 -2.84 -4.77
C LYS A 58 12.99 -2.05 -4.34
N MET A 59 12.96 -1.45 -3.15
CA MET A 59 14.14 -0.77 -2.59
C MET A 59 15.30 -1.75 -2.36
N ARG A 60 15.01 -2.97 -1.90
CA ARG A 60 16.02 -4.02 -1.78
C ARG A 60 16.59 -4.39 -3.14
N GLU A 61 15.76 -4.65 -4.14
CA GLU A 61 16.23 -4.96 -5.51
C GLU A 61 17.14 -3.85 -6.07
N ILE A 62 16.77 -2.59 -5.87
CA ILE A 62 17.59 -1.44 -6.31
C ILE A 62 18.94 -1.43 -5.59
N ALA A 63 18.94 -1.68 -4.27
CA ALA A 63 20.16 -1.74 -3.49
C ALA A 63 21.04 -2.95 -3.89
N GLU A 64 20.44 -4.11 -4.15
CA GLU A 64 21.14 -5.31 -4.66
C GLU A 64 21.74 -5.06 -6.05
N ALA A 65 21.01 -4.40 -6.94
CA ALA A 65 21.50 -4.02 -8.26
C ALA A 65 22.64 -3.00 -8.19
N TYR A 66 22.59 -2.07 -7.22
CA TYR A 66 23.65 -1.08 -7.01
C TYR A 66 24.91 -1.67 -6.39
N LEU A 67 24.77 -2.54 -5.37
CA LEU A 67 25.88 -3.15 -4.64
C LEU A 67 26.45 -4.41 -5.34
N GLY A 68 25.72 -5.00 -6.29
CA GLY A 68 26.11 -6.24 -6.98
C GLY A 68 26.10 -7.49 -6.09
N SER A 69 25.51 -7.40 -4.89
CA SER A 69 25.46 -8.46 -3.88
C SER A 69 24.06 -8.57 -3.28
N ALA A 70 23.60 -9.79 -3.04
CA ALA A 70 22.30 -10.03 -2.41
C ALA A 70 22.27 -9.48 -0.98
N ILE A 71 21.28 -8.64 -0.68
CA ILE A 71 21.08 -8.07 0.66
C ILE A 71 20.10 -8.98 1.39
N LYS A 72 20.62 -9.88 2.21
CA LYS A 72 19.84 -10.69 3.14
C LYS A 72 19.86 -10.03 4.52
N ASN A 73 18.69 -9.98 5.15
CA ASN A 73 18.54 -9.66 6.58
C ASN A 73 19.06 -10.80 7.44
#